data_AF-A0A1Z4N1K5-F1
#
_entry.id   AF-A0A1Z4N1K5-F1
#
_cell.length_a   1.000
_cell.length_b   1.000
_cell.length_c   1.000
_cell.angle_alpha   90.00
_cell.angle_beta   90.00
_cell.angle_gamma   90.00
#
_symmetry.space_group_name_H-M   'P 1'
#
loop_
_entity.id
_entity.type
_entity.pdbx_description
1 polymer ?
#
loop_
_entity_poly.entity_id
_entity_poly.type
_entity_poly.pdbx_seq_one_letter_code
_entity_poly.pdbx_strand_id
1 'polypeptide(L)'
;MPDILSLLQCLLPQINATTMRQLNQIILAMLAMSGRVTMLGIARWTEERGSYRTMGRFFSTLIPWATLFWLFFRQHLWREQDVYLLAGDEVDVFIPFP
;
A
#
# COMPACT_ATOMS: atom_id res chain seq x y z
N MET A 1 -9.75 -9.81 13.80
CA MET A 1 -9.74 -8.41 13.30
C MET A 1 -10.67 -8.36 12.10
N PRO A 2 -11.72 -7.52 12.07
CA PRO A 2 -12.29 -7.13 10.79
C PRO A 2 -11.13 -6.57 9.96
N ASP A 3 -10.81 -7.31 8.91
CA ASP A 3 -9.47 -7.36 8.32
C ASP A 3 -9.19 -6.02 7.68
N ILE A 4 -8.18 -5.25 8.11
CA ILE A 4 -7.81 -3.96 7.48
C ILE A 4 -7.65 -4.11 5.95
N LEU A 5 -7.30 -5.32 5.52
CA LEU A 5 -7.21 -5.75 4.13
C LEU A 5 -8.55 -5.80 3.39
N SER A 6 -9.66 -6.05 4.10
CA SER A 6 -11.00 -6.07 3.50
C SER A 6 -11.39 -4.70 2.93
N LEU A 7 -10.95 -3.62 3.58
CA LEU A 7 -11.13 -2.25 3.09
C LEU A 7 -10.39 -2.00 1.76
N LEU A 8 -9.32 -2.76 1.49
CA LEU A 8 -8.53 -2.59 0.26
C LEU A 8 -9.19 -3.23 -0.96
N GLN A 9 -10.23 -4.06 -0.78
CA GLN A 9 -10.92 -4.71 -1.90
C GLN A 9 -11.54 -3.70 -2.88
N CYS A 10 -11.87 -2.49 -2.41
CA CYS A 10 -12.32 -1.39 -3.25
C CYS A 10 -11.35 -1.02 -4.38
N LEU A 11 -10.07 -1.36 -4.25
CA LEU A 11 -9.02 -0.97 -5.20
C LEU A 11 -8.91 -1.93 -6.40
N LEU A 12 -9.52 -3.12 -6.34
CA LEU A 12 -9.49 -4.13 -7.41
C LEU A 12 -9.92 -3.63 -8.80
N PRO A 13 -10.86 -2.68 -8.96
CA PRO A 13 -11.21 -2.13 -10.27
C PRO A 13 -10.08 -1.31 -10.92
N GLN A 14 -9.10 -0.84 -10.12
CA GLN A 14 -8.03 0.05 -10.56
C GLN A 14 -6.67 -0.64 -10.66
N ILE A 15 -6.51 -1.80 -10.00
CA ILE A 15 -5.29 -2.61 -10.06
C ILE A 15 -5.61 -4.10 -10.24
N ASN A 16 -4.71 -4.82 -10.90
CA ASN A 16 -4.91 -6.25 -11.13
C ASN A 16 -4.85 -7.07 -9.82
N ALA A 17 -5.42 -8.27 -9.85
CA ALA A 17 -5.48 -9.17 -8.68
C ALA A 17 -4.09 -9.59 -8.14
N THR A 18 -3.05 -9.59 -8.98
CA THR A 18 -1.68 -9.91 -8.54
C THR A 18 -1.09 -8.76 -7.73
N THR A 19 -1.22 -7.52 -8.20
CA THR A 19 -0.80 -6.30 -7.48
C THR A 19 -1.57 -6.17 -6.17
N MET A 20 -2.87 -6.45 -6.15
CA MET A 20 -3.66 -6.48 -4.92
C MET A 20 -3.15 -7.52 -3.91
N ARG A 21 -2.90 -8.75 -4.38
CA ARG A 21 -2.38 -9.82 -3.50
C ARG A 21 -1.03 -9.44 -2.90
N GLN A 22 -0.14 -8.87 -3.72
CA GLN A 22 1.17 -8.40 -3.27
C GLN A 22 1.05 -7.24 -2.27
N LEU A 23 0.16 -6.28 -2.54
CA LEU A 23 -0.12 -5.17 -1.63
C LEU A 23 -0.59 -5.68 -0.25
N ASN A 24 -1.52 -6.63 -0.21
CA ASN A 24 -2.01 -7.20 1.04
C ASN A 24 -0.89 -7.88 1.84
N GLN A 25 -0.01 -8.63 1.17
CA GLN A 25 1.15 -9.27 1.82
C GLN A 25 2.14 -8.24 2.38
N ILE A 26 2.43 -7.19 1.60
CA ILE A 26 3.32 -6.11 2.00
C ILE A 26 2.76 -5.38 3.23
N ILE A 27 1.47 -5.05 3.23
CA ILE A 27 0.82 -4.38 4.36
C ILE A 27 0.88 -5.23 5.62
N LEU A 28 0.58 -6.53 5.54
CA LEU A 28 0.69 -7.44 6.68
C LEU A 28 2.13 -7.52 7.22
N ALA A 29 3.11 -7.66 6.33
CA ALA A 29 4.51 -7.67 6.72
C ALA A 29 4.92 -6.36 7.40
N MET A 30 4.54 -5.21 6.83
CA MET A 30 4.84 -3.90 7.39
C MET A 30 4.21 -3.69 8.77
N LEU A 31 2.97 -4.14 8.97
CA LEU A 31 2.28 -4.04 10.25
C LEU A 31 2.93 -4.91 11.35
N ALA A 32 3.60 -6.00 10.97
CA ALA A 32 4.23 -6.92 11.90
C ALA A 32 5.72 -6.65 12.12
N MET A 33 6.38 -5.94 11.20
CA MET A 33 7.78 -5.55 11.33
C MET A 33 7.95 -4.44 12.37
N SER A 34 9.02 -4.55 13.16
CA SER A 34 9.49 -3.48 14.06
C SER A 34 10.83 -2.95 13.58
N GLY A 35 11.00 -1.63 13.52
CA GLY A 35 12.24 -1.00 13.08
C GLY A 35 12.32 -0.79 11.56
N ARG A 36 13.42 -1.19 10.92
CA ARG A 36 13.67 -0.89 9.50
C ARG A 36 12.80 -1.74 8.58
N VAL A 37 11.93 -1.09 7.83
CA VAL A 37 11.16 -1.70 6.73
C VAL A 37 12.03 -1.70 5.47
N THR A 38 12.44 -2.89 5.03
CA THR A 38 13.26 -3.07 3.82
C THR A 38 12.62 -4.12 2.92
N MET A 39 12.87 -4.08 1.60
CA MET A 39 12.35 -5.11 0.67
C MET A 39 12.76 -6.53 1.09
N LEU A 40 13.99 -6.71 1.57
CA LEU A 40 14.46 -8.00 2.09
C LEU A 40 13.76 -8.39 3.39
N GLY A 41 13.55 -7.43 4.30
CA GLY A 41 12.81 -7.65 5.53
C GLY A 41 11.35 -8.07 5.27
N ILE A 42 10.68 -7.39 4.33
CA ILE A 42 9.33 -7.74 3.89
C ILE A 42 9.32 -9.14 3.29
N ALA A 43 10.24 -9.44 2.36
CA ALA A 43 10.33 -10.76 1.74
C ALA A 43 10.53 -11.89 2.77
N ARG A 44 11.36 -11.67 3.80
CA ARG A 44 11.55 -12.61 4.92
C ARG A 44 10.27 -12.81 5.73
N TRP A 45 9.52 -11.74 5.97
CA TRP A 45 8.25 -11.81 6.69
C TRP A 45 7.15 -12.52 5.90
N THR A 46 7.16 -12.38 4.57
CA THR A 46 6.18 -13.04 3.72
C THR A 46 6.52 -14.50 3.40
N GLU A 47 7.65 -15.02 3.88
CA GLU A 47 8.16 -16.38 3.70
C GLU A 47 7.86 -16.95 2.28
N GLU A 48 6.98 -17.95 2.20
CA GLU A 48 6.59 -18.67 0.99
C GLU A 48 5.70 -17.85 0.05
N ARG A 49 5.03 -16.82 0.57
CA ARG A 49 4.03 -16.04 -0.16
C ARG A 49 4.64 -14.90 -1.00
N GLY A 50 5.91 -14.56 -0.79
CA GLY A 50 6.56 -13.44 -1.46
C GLY A 50 8.09 -13.50 -1.47
N SER A 51 8.68 -13.89 -2.61
CA SER A 51 10.13 -13.80 -2.80
C SER A 51 10.61 -12.34 -2.90
N TYR A 52 11.91 -12.11 -2.68
CA TYR A 52 12.53 -10.80 -2.93
C TYR A 52 12.26 -10.28 -4.36
N ARG A 53 12.26 -11.19 -5.36
CA ARG A 53 11.91 -10.86 -6.75
C ARG A 53 10.45 -10.43 -6.89
N THR A 54 9.55 -11.02 -6.11
CA THR A 54 8.13 -10.64 -6.07
C THR A 54 7.97 -9.22 -5.52
N MET A 55 8.69 -8.89 -4.44
CA MET A 55 8.71 -7.54 -3.88
C MET A 55 9.26 -6.53 -4.88
N GLY A 56 10.38 -6.86 -5.54
CA GLY A 56 10.95 -6.03 -6.60
C GLY A 56 9.95 -5.74 -7.73
N ARG A 57 9.20 -6.75 -8.18
CA ARG A 57 8.15 -6.56 -9.20
C ARG A 57 7.07 -5.59 -8.74
N PHE A 58 6.61 -5.70 -7.49
CA PHE A 58 5.61 -4.79 -6.93
C PHE A 58 6.12 -3.35 -6.92
N PHE A 59 7.31 -3.11 -6.36
CA PHE A 59 7.88 -1.77 -6.27
C PHE A 59 8.27 -1.17 -7.62
N SER A 60 8.49 -2.00 -8.65
CA SER A 60 8.67 -1.55 -10.04
C SER A 60 7.37 -1.35 -10.82
N THR A 61 6.23 -1.74 -10.26
CA THR A 61 4.93 -1.62 -10.96
C THR A 61 4.45 -0.18 -10.92
N LEU A 62 4.02 0.35 -12.06
CA LEU A 62 3.34 1.65 -12.13
C LEU A 62 1.95 1.53 -11.50
N ILE A 63 1.80 2.05 -10.29
CA ILE A 63 0.54 2.06 -9.54
C ILE A 63 -0.03 3.49 -9.57
N PRO A 64 -1.30 3.68 -9.97
CA PRO A 64 -1.95 4.99 -9.99
C PRO A 64 -2.35 5.42 -8.57
N TRP A 65 -1.36 5.74 -7.72
CA TRP A 65 -1.55 6.00 -6.29
C TRP A 65 -2.61 7.06 -5.98
N ALA A 66 -2.60 8.19 -6.70
CA ALA A 66 -3.59 9.24 -6.51
C ALA A 66 -5.04 8.74 -6.70
N THR A 67 -5.28 7.93 -7.75
CA THR A 67 -6.58 7.31 -8.01
C THR A 67 -6.95 6.33 -6.91
N LEU A 68 -6.00 5.51 -6.44
CA LEU A 68 -6.25 4.55 -5.36
C LEU A 68 -6.61 5.24 -4.05
N PHE A 69 -5.86 6.27 -3.66
CA PHE A 69 -6.14 7.04 -2.44
C PHE A 69 -7.51 7.74 -2.52
N TRP A 70 -7.82 8.34 -3.68
CA TRP A 70 -9.11 8.98 -3.89
C TRP A 70 -10.27 7.99 -3.83
N LEU A 71 -10.13 6.81 -4.46
CA LEU A 71 -11.15 5.76 -4.43
C LEU A 71 -11.40 5.26 -3.01
N PHE A 72 -10.32 4.98 -2.26
CA PHE A 72 -10.40 4.56 -0.88
C PHE A 72 -11.11 5.61 -0.02
N PHE A 73 -10.73 6.88 -0.18
CA PHE A 73 -11.35 8.00 0.54
C PHE A 73 -12.85 8.07 0.24
N ARG A 74 -13.24 8.06 -1.03
CA ARG A 74 -14.66 8.13 -1.43
C ARG A 74 -15.48 6.96 -0.91
N GLN A 75 -14.91 5.77 -0.83
CA GLN A 75 -15.66 4.57 -0.44
C GLN A 75 -15.76 4.37 1.06
N HIS A 76 -14.74 4.78 1.83
CA HIS A 76 -14.65 4.46 3.25
C HIS A 76 -14.59 5.67 4.18
N LEU A 77 -14.18 6.84 3.69
CA LEU A 77 -13.92 8.03 4.52
C LEU A 77 -14.87 9.19 4.22
N TRP A 78 -15.47 9.24 3.02
CA TRP A 78 -16.42 10.29 2.62
C TRP A 78 -17.74 10.19 3.38
N ARG A 79 -18.20 11.33 3.89
CA ARG A 79 -19.42 11.55 4.65
C ARG A 79 -19.98 12.90 4.26
N GLU A 80 -21.20 12.91 3.71
CA GLU A 80 -21.78 14.09 3.08
C GLU A 80 -21.97 15.28 4.02
N GLN A 81 -22.13 15.03 5.31
CA GLN A 81 -22.44 16.05 6.32
C GLN A 81 -21.21 16.54 7.09
N ASP A 82 -20.03 15.97 6.81
CA ASP A 82 -18.80 16.33 7.51
C ASP A 82 -18.02 17.42 6.76
N VAL A 83 -17.34 18.29 7.52
CA VAL A 83 -16.44 19.30 6.97
C VAL A 83 -15.05 18.69 6.80
N TYR A 84 -14.54 18.71 5.57
CA TYR A 84 -13.19 18.26 5.24
C TYR A 84 -12.25 19.46 5.13
N LEU A 85 -11.14 19.40 5.85
CA LEU A 85 -10.05 20.37 5.74
C LEU A 85 -9.00 19.84 4.78
N LEU A 86 -8.72 20.62 3.72
CA LEU A 86 -7.60 20.33 2.84
C LEU A 86 -6.35 21.00 3.40
N ALA A 87 -5.42 20.20 3.91
CA ALA A 87 -4.10 20.63 4.33
C ALA A 87 -3.06 20.08 3.36
N GLY A 88 -2.20 20.95 2.85
CA GLY A 88 -1.05 20.59 2.02
C GLY A 88 0.23 20.89 2.76
N ASP A 89 1.18 19.96 2.68
CA ASP A 89 2.55 20.11 3.16
C ASP A 89 3.48 19.49 2.11
N GLU A 90 4.71 19.98 2.03
CA GLU A 90 5.71 19.51 1.08
C GLU A 90 6.75 18.63 1.78
N VAL A 91 7.05 17.48 1.18
CA VAL A 91 8.05 16.55 1.71
C VAL A 91 9.05 16.21 0.62
N ASP A 92 10.31 16.57 0.87
CA ASP A 92 11.43 16.15 0.05
C ASP A 92 11.89 14.76 0.49
N VAL A 93 11.76 13.78 -0.41
CA VAL A 93 12.31 12.44 -0.21
C VAL A 93 13.69 12.38 -0.86
N PHE A 94 14.73 12.45 -0.04
CA PHE A 94 16.10 12.26 -0.52
C PHE A 94 16.34 10.78 -0.87
N ILE A 95 16.51 10.50 -2.16
CA ILE A 95 16.94 9.20 -2.65
C ILE A 95 18.44 9.30 -2.95
N PRO A 96 19.32 8.66 -2.16
CA PRO A 96 20.74 8.66 -2.47
C PRO A 96 20.95 8.00 -3.84
N PHE A 97 21.70 8.68 -4.71
CA PHE A 97 22.19 8.06 -5.94
C PHE A 97 23.15 6.91 -5.58
N PRO A 98 23.13 5.80 -6.35
CA PRO A 98 24.07 4.69 -6.14
C PRO A 98 25.52 5.10 -6.37
#